data_AF-A0A5A9ND29-F1
#
_entry.id   AF-A0A5A9ND29-F1
#
_cell.length_a   1.000
_cell.length_b   1.000
_cell.length_c   1.000
_cell.angle_alpha   90.00
_cell.angle_beta   90.00
_cell.angle_gamma   90.00
#
_symmetry.space_group_name_H-M   'P 1'
#
loop_
_entity.id
_entity.type
_entity.pdbx_description
1 polymer ?
#
loop_
_entity_poly.entity_id
_entity_poly.type
_entity_poly.pdbx_seq_one_letter_code
_entity_poly.pdbx_strand_id
1 'polypeptide(L)' 'MASLSDKSDKEIGQLLDEYGIKHGPIVDSTRRLYEKKLKEAMTKNTKPSPSDKTFYREERKA' A
#
# COMPACT_ATOMS: atom_id res chain seq x y z
N MET A 1 6.07 10.75 5.09
CA MET A 1 6.05 9.45 4.38
C MET A 1 5.45 9.71 3.02
N ALA A 2 6.18 9.45 1.93
CA ALA A 2 5.65 9.67 0.59
C ALA A 2 4.42 8.77 0.36
N SER A 3 3.26 9.38 0.10
CA SER A 3 2.05 8.67 -0.24
C SER A 3 2.30 7.89 -1.53
N LEU A 4 2.01 6.59 -1.52
CA LEU A 4 2.07 5.77 -2.74
C LEU A 4 1.11 6.31 -3.83
N SER A 5 0.11 7.11 -3.44
CA SER A 5 -0.82 7.78 -4.33
C SER A 5 -0.23 8.97 -5.12
N ASP A 6 0.96 9.47 -4.75
CA ASP A 6 1.70 10.47 -5.55
C ASP A 6 2.52 9.84 -6.67
N LYS A 7 2.69 8.51 -6.65
CA LYS A 7 3.51 7.80 -7.64
C LYS A 7 2.74 7.58 -8.94
N SER A 8 3.44 7.69 -10.05
CA SER A 8 2.90 7.40 -11.38
C SER A 8 2.67 5.90 -11.59
N ASP A 9 1.82 5.53 -12.54
CA ASP A 9 1.53 4.11 -12.86
C ASP A 9 2.81 3.32 -13.13
N LYS A 10 3.78 3.93 -13.81
CA LYS A 10 5.07 3.32 -14.12
C LYS A 10 5.87 3.01 -12.85
N GLU A 11 5.87 3.94 -11.90
CA GLU A 11 6.57 3.77 -10.63
C GLU A 11 5.89 2.73 -9.74
N ILE A 12 4.55 2.69 -9.75
CA ILE A 12 3.79 1.62 -9.09
C ILE A 12 4.20 0.26 -9.66
N GLY A 13 4.32 0.13 -10.98
CA GLY A 13 4.75 -1.12 -11.64
C GLY A 13 6.17 -1.54 -11.26
N GLN A 14 7.12 -0.61 -11.34
CA GLN A 14 8.50 -0.87 -10.93
C GLN A 14 8.59 -1.32 -9.47
N LEU A 15 7.84 -0.68 -8.58
CA LEU A 15 7.80 -1.09 -7.17
C LEU A 15 7.18 -2.49 -7.02
N LEU A 16 6.08 -2.78 -7.71
CA LEU A 16 5.48 -4.12 -7.65
C LEU A 16 6.48 -5.19 -8.11
N ASP A 17 7.25 -4.95 -9.17
CA ASP A 17 8.32 -5.85 -9.60
C ASP A 17 9.43 -5.98 -8.57
N GLU A 18 9.87 -4.86 -7.96
CA GLU A 18 10.89 -4.84 -6.92
C GLU A 18 10.46 -5.61 -5.66
N TYR A 19 9.18 -5.52 -5.30
CA TYR A 19 8.57 -6.31 -4.23
C TYR A 19 8.22 -7.76 -4.66
N GLY A 20 8.47 -8.15 -5.91
CA GLY A 20 8.16 -9.49 -6.45
C GLY A 20 6.67 -9.77 -6.63
N ILE A 21 5.84 -8.72 -6.69
CA ILE A 21 4.40 -8.79 -6.87
C ILE A 21 4.10 -8.80 -8.38
N LYS A 22 3.73 -9.98 -8.89
CA LYS A 22 3.23 -10.11 -10.27
C LYS A 22 2.01 -9.23 -10.46
N HIS A 23 2.10 -8.31 -11.41
CA HIS A 23 1.05 -7.38 -11.74
C HIS A 23 0.77 -7.39 -13.25
N GLY A 24 -0.50 -7.17 -13.58
CA GLY A 24 -0.94 -6.98 -14.97
C GLY A 24 -0.89 -5.51 -15.36
N PRO A 25 -1.66 -5.09 -16.38
CA PRO A 25 -1.72 -3.68 -16.76
C PRO A 25 -2.21 -2.82 -15.59
N ILE A 26 -1.46 -1.76 -15.31
CA ILE A 26 -1.84 -0.77 -14.30
C ILE A 26 -2.79 0.21 -14.96
N VAL A 27 -4.02 0.18 -14.48
CA VAL A 27 -5.12 1.05 -14.92
C VAL A 27 -5.78 1.60 -13.67
N ASP A 28 -6.48 2.74 -13.76
CA ASP A 28 -7.01 3.46 -12.58
C ASP A 28 -7.85 2.58 -11.65
N SER A 29 -8.57 1.60 -12.20
CA SER A 29 -9.37 0.64 -11.43
C SER A 29 -8.52 -0.33 -10.60
N THR A 30 -7.35 -0.73 -11.09
CA THR A 30 -6.42 -1.65 -10.42
C THR A 30 -5.32 -0.91 -9.65
N ARG A 31 -5.06 0.36 -9.94
CA ARG A 31 -4.07 1.20 -9.26
C ARG A 31 -4.24 1.19 -7.74
N ARG A 32 -5.48 1.41 -7.26
CA ARG A 32 -5.81 1.38 -5.82
C ARG A 32 -5.50 0.03 -5.15
N LEU A 33 -5.67 -1.07 -5.89
CA LEU A 33 -5.37 -2.41 -5.38
C LEU A 33 -3.87 -2.62 -5.23
N TYR A 34 -3.09 -2.15 -6.20
CA TYR A 34 -1.64 -2.24 -6.16
C TYR A 34 -1.00 -1.34 -5.09
N GLU A 35 -1.49 -0.10 -4.95
CA GLU A 35 -1.08 0.79 -3.85
C GLU A 35 -1.31 0.14 -2.49
N LYS A 36 -2.47 -0.51 -2.31
CA LYS A 36 -2.78 -1.23 -1.07
C LYS A 36 -1.82 -2.40 -0.84
N LYS A 37 -1.54 -3.21 -1.87
CA LYS A 37 -0.58 -4.32 -1.79
C LYS A 37 0.84 -3.85 -1.45
N LEU A 38 1.29 -2.76 -2.05
CA LEU A 38 2.60 -2.15 -1.76
C LEU A 38 2.65 -1.63 -0.32
N LYS A 39 1.58 -0.96 0.14
CA LYS A 39 1.46 -0.51 1.53
C LYS A 39 1.52 -1.68 2.49
N GLU A 40 0.80 -2.77 2.20
CA GLU A 40 0.82 -4.00 3.01
C GLU A 40 2.17 -4.72 2.98
N ALA A 41 2.88 -4.74 1.84
CA ALA A 41 4.21 -5.31 1.73
C ALA A 41 5.24 -4.50 2.54
N MET A 42 5.18 -3.16 2.45
CA MET A 42 6.01 -2.27 3.27
C MET A 42 5.73 -2.42 4.77
N THR A 43 4.46 -2.53 5.18
CA THR A 43 4.11 -2.68 6.60
C THR A 43 4.31 -4.09 7.14
N LYS A 44 4.28 -5.13 6.31
CA LYS A 44 4.62 -6.51 6.73
C LYS A 44 6.11 -6.76 6.80
N ASN A 45 6.90 -6.13 5.92
CA ASN A 45 8.36 -6.24 5.94
C ASN A 45 8.98 -5.41 7.09
N THR A 46 8.26 -4.43 7.63
CA THR A 46 8.58 -3.91 8.97
C THR A 46 8.04 -4.88 10.02
N LYS A 47 8.87 -5.84 10.44
CA LYS A 47 8.59 -6.58 11.67
C LYS A 47 8.55 -5.61 12.87
N PRO A 48 7.82 -5.98 13.95
CA PRO A 48 7.06 -5.05 14.78
C PRO A 48 7.93 -4.44 15.88
N SER A 49 7.77 -3.14 16.16
CA SER A 49 7.89 -2.73 17.56
C SER A 49 6.59 -3.15 18.26
N PRO A 50 6.65 -3.78 19.43
CA PRO A 50 5.46 -4.10 20.21
C PRO A 50 4.98 -2.80 20.85
N SER A 51 4.23 -1.99 20.10
CA SER A 51 3.46 -0.91 20.68
C SER A 51 2.22 -0.72 19.84
N ASP A 52 1.22 -1.53 20.18
CA ASP A 52 -0.12 -1.02 20.45
C ASP A 52 -0.57 0.13 19.55
N LYS A 53 -1.38 -0.21 18.54
CA LYS A 53 -2.82 0.10 18.59
C LYS A 53 -3.43 -0.17 17.24
N THR A 54 -4.36 -1.11 17.25
CA THR A 54 -5.56 -1.08 16.42
C THR A 54 -6.13 0.34 16.40
N PHE A 55 -5.84 1.11 15.35
CA PHE A 55 -6.55 2.36 15.06
C PHE A 55 -7.58 2.10 13.96
N TYR A 56 -8.55 1.24 14.25
CA TYR A 56 -9.89 1.40 13.70
C TYR A 56 -10.63 2.31 14.69
N ARG A 57 -10.51 3.63 14.51
CA ARG A 57 -11.43 4.59 15.13
C ARG A 57 -12.54 4.82 14.11
N GLU A 58 -13.52 3.93 14.15
CA GLU A 58 -14.84 4.23 13.61
C GLU A 58 -15.36 5.40 14.47
N GLU A 59 -15.25 6.63 13.97
CA GLU A 59 -15.94 7.77 14.56
C GLU A 59 -17.43 7.46 14.50
N ARG A 60 -18.00 7.02 15.63
CA ARG A 60 -19.43 7.15 15.88
C ARG A 60 -19.75 8.63 15.76
N LYS A 61 -20.29 9.02 14.61
CA LYS A 61 -20.97 10.30 14.41
C LYS A 61 -22.10 10.42 15.44
N ALA A 62 -22.16 11.59 16.04
CA ALA A 62 -23.14 12.03 17.05
C ALA A 62 -24.58 11.99 16.55
#